data_AF-A0A933YJ28-F1
#
_entry.id   AF-A0A933YJ28-F1
#
_cell.length_a   1.000
_cell.length_b   1.000
_cell.length_c   1.000
_cell.angle_alpha   90.00
_cell.angle_beta   90.00
_cell.angle_gamma   90.00
#
_symmetry.space_group_name_H-M   'P 1'
#
loop_
_entity.id
_entity.type
_entity.pdbx_description
1 polymer ?
#
loop_
_entity_poly.entity_id
_entity_poly.type
_entity_poly.pdbx_seq_one_letter_code
_entity_poly.pdbx_strand_id
1 'polypeptide(L)'
;MPPDSSGPLGVQHSAGASQLLAMAGILVMVLLGFGAWYWYVQNNAVPATHADFYKKLSVQNISFADAEKLSGQLRFAEALPLYQTALQSATNDDERLQIKLLIARATVQTGAYMQAVLLLKEIVATRDNPRASRGRAAAVEEIADLYQQGNPDLNREIFNDEPFKSLQVANQGGVTLRRLHEYAASIYPLAISELRIAQWYALQLPQEGKKSKLSAETIQEYRTKIGQLVSAADRDVSYLRQNSAMIADLRYALLVRAIVVGVLNRKGDTSLGDANEQFVSAIDAYATAGPGQDGIARYYYALFIAQTYGASKKEDIRAVLAPLSSEEYANAPVKKFLMNARTPFYGVFPTLLAGIDPDFKKFLMTLGWTESDFSS
;
A
#
# COMPACT_ATOMS: atom_id res chain seq x y z
N MET A 1 -79.25 66.55 -9.42
CA MET A 1 -77.96 67.12 -9.88
C MET A 1 -76.88 66.73 -8.86
N PRO A 2 -75.62 66.53 -9.32
CA PRO A 2 -74.81 65.28 -9.30
C PRO A 2 -73.83 65.21 -8.07
N PRO A 3 -72.71 64.42 -8.02
CA PRO A 3 -72.28 63.18 -8.71
C PRO A 3 -71.76 62.04 -7.77
N ASP A 4 -71.65 60.84 -8.35
CA ASP A 4 -70.48 59.93 -8.42
C ASP A 4 -69.36 59.97 -7.34
N SER A 5 -69.00 58.80 -6.76
CA SER A 5 -67.60 58.35 -6.58
C SER A 5 -67.50 56.97 -5.93
N SER A 6 -67.38 55.93 -6.75
CA SER A 6 -66.81 54.65 -6.35
C SER A 6 -65.27 54.74 -6.38
N GLY A 7 -64.65 54.91 -5.22
CA GLY A 7 -63.20 54.78 -5.05
C GLY A 7 -62.80 53.34 -4.71
N PRO A 8 -61.73 52.77 -5.32
CA PRO A 8 -61.30 51.42 -5.01
C PRO A 8 -60.53 51.40 -3.68
N LEU A 9 -60.87 50.44 -2.82
CA LEU A 9 -60.08 50.10 -1.63
C LEU A 9 -58.75 49.48 -2.07
N GLY A 10 -57.73 50.33 -2.20
CA GLY A 10 -56.35 49.91 -2.42
C GLY A 10 -55.84 49.12 -1.22
N VAL A 11 -55.69 47.81 -1.38
CA VAL A 11 -55.05 46.92 -0.41
C VAL A 11 -53.54 47.22 -0.40
N GLN A 12 -53.11 48.14 0.47
CA GLN A 12 -51.70 48.37 0.79
C GLN A 12 -51.20 47.36 1.84
N HIS A 13 -51.15 46.08 1.54
CA HIS A 13 -50.44 45.12 2.41
C HIS A 13 -49.88 43.95 1.60
N SER A 14 -48.60 44.02 1.23
CA SER A 14 -47.80 42.80 0.97
C SER A 14 -46.29 43.02 0.85
N ALA A 15 -45.81 44.27 0.62
CA ALA A 15 -44.38 44.52 0.39
C ALA A 15 -43.48 44.15 1.58
N GLY A 16 -43.95 44.31 2.82
CA GLY A 16 -43.17 43.94 4.01
C GLY A 16 -43.10 42.42 4.27
N ALA A 17 -44.18 41.69 3.94
CA ALA A 17 -44.25 40.25 4.15
C ALA A 17 -43.37 39.49 3.16
N SER A 18 -43.32 39.93 1.90
CA SER A 18 -42.43 39.35 0.88
C SER A 18 -40.96 39.62 1.18
N GLN A 19 -40.62 40.81 1.71
CA GLN A 19 -39.25 41.14 2.13
C GLN A 19 -38.80 40.30 3.33
N LEU A 20 -39.67 40.08 4.33
CA LEU A 20 -39.36 39.23 5.48
C LEU A 20 -39.17 37.76 5.08
N LEU A 21 -40.01 37.24 4.17
CA LEU A 21 -39.86 35.88 3.65
C LEU A 21 -38.58 35.72 2.81
N ALA A 22 -38.23 36.73 2.01
CA ALA A 22 -36.98 36.72 1.25
C ALA A 22 -35.75 36.73 2.17
N MET A 23 -35.75 37.56 3.22
CA MET A 23 -34.65 37.58 4.20
C MET A 23 -34.54 36.27 4.99
N ALA A 24 -35.68 35.66 5.37
CA ALA A 24 -35.68 34.36 6.03
C ALA A 24 -35.11 33.26 5.12
N GLY A 25 -35.47 33.26 3.83
CA GLY A 25 -34.92 32.32 2.84
C GLY A 25 -33.40 32.47 2.65
N ILE A 26 -32.91 33.70 2.59
CA ILE A 26 -31.47 33.99 2.51
C ILE A 26 -30.74 33.49 3.76
N LEU A 27 -31.29 33.75 4.95
CA LEU A 27 -30.70 33.31 6.21
C LEU A 27 -30.59 31.78 6.28
N VAL A 28 -31.64 31.06 5.87
CA VAL A 28 -31.64 29.59 5.83
C VAL A 28 -30.58 29.08 4.85
N MET A 29 -30.43 29.67 3.66
CA MET A 29 -29.39 29.26 2.72
C MET A 29 -27.97 29.54 3.24
N VAL A 30 -27.76 30.66 3.94
CA VAL A 30 -26.47 30.96 4.59
C VAL A 30 -26.16 29.95 5.69
N LEU A 31 -27.15 29.59 6.52
CA LEU A 31 -26.97 28.60 7.58
C LEU A 31 -26.71 27.20 7.02
N LEU A 32 -27.38 26.81 5.95
CA LEU A 32 -27.13 25.53 5.26
C LEU A 32 -25.76 25.52 4.58
N GLY A 33 -25.37 26.61 3.92
CA GLY A 33 -24.05 26.76 3.32
C GLY A 33 -22.93 26.71 4.37
N PHE A 34 -23.11 27.42 5.50
CA PHE A 34 -22.16 27.39 6.61
C PHE A 34 -22.14 26.03 7.31
N GLY A 35 -23.29 25.37 7.48
CA GLY A 35 -23.38 24.01 8.03
C GLY A 35 -22.69 22.98 7.13
N ALA A 36 -22.91 23.04 5.81
CA ALA A 36 -22.25 22.18 4.84
C ALA A 36 -20.74 22.46 4.76
N TRP A 37 -20.32 23.73 4.78
CA TRP A 37 -18.91 24.11 4.82
C TRP A 37 -18.25 23.70 6.14
N TYR A 38 -18.89 23.90 7.29
CA TYR A 38 -18.37 23.49 8.59
C TYR A 38 -18.29 21.97 8.70
N TRP A 39 -19.30 21.24 8.22
CA TRP A 39 -19.25 19.78 8.12
C TRP A 39 -18.14 19.32 7.17
N TYR A 40 -17.97 19.99 6.02
CA TYR A 40 -16.88 19.74 5.09
C TYR A 40 -15.52 20.04 5.74
N VAL A 41 -15.35 21.15 6.46
CA VAL A 41 -14.09 21.53 7.12
C VAL A 41 -13.83 20.69 8.36
N GLN A 42 -14.81 20.21 9.10
CA GLN A 42 -14.59 19.29 10.22
C GLN A 42 -14.21 17.89 9.74
N ASN A 43 -14.87 17.41 8.68
CA ASN A 43 -14.58 16.09 8.11
C ASN A 43 -13.40 16.08 7.13
N ASN A 44 -13.02 17.25 6.58
CA ASN A 44 -11.85 17.42 5.72
C ASN A 44 -10.80 18.38 6.29
N ALA A 45 -10.90 18.77 7.57
CA ALA A 45 -9.78 19.38 8.28
C ALA A 45 -8.71 18.31 8.22
N VAL A 46 -7.68 18.56 7.42
CA VAL A 46 -6.54 17.67 7.26
C VAL A 46 -6.07 17.42 8.69
N PRO A 47 -6.29 16.21 9.25
CA PRO A 47 -5.71 15.88 10.55
C PRO A 47 -4.24 16.21 10.42
N ALA A 48 -3.63 16.82 11.45
CA ALA A 48 -2.19 17.10 11.44
C ALA A 48 -1.49 15.92 10.77
N THR A 49 -0.83 16.18 9.65
CA THR A 49 -0.47 15.10 8.74
C THR A 49 0.45 14.14 9.52
N HIS A 50 0.47 12.85 9.17
CA HIS A 50 1.44 11.94 9.81
C HIS A 50 2.87 12.46 9.69
N ALA A 51 3.17 13.27 8.67
CA ALA A 51 4.44 13.98 8.54
C ALA A 51 4.64 15.04 9.64
N ASP A 52 3.65 15.88 9.92
CA ASP A 52 3.70 16.86 11.02
C ASP A 52 3.89 16.19 12.37
N PHE A 53 3.22 15.05 12.53
CA PHE A 53 3.27 14.26 13.73
C PHE A 53 4.59 13.54 13.94
N TYR A 54 5.06 12.82 12.93
CA TYR A 54 6.36 12.14 12.96
C TYR A 54 7.46 13.18 13.22
N LYS A 55 7.41 14.33 12.54
CA LYS A 55 8.32 15.45 12.77
C LYS A 55 8.25 15.97 14.21
N LYS A 56 7.04 16.13 14.78
CA LYS A 56 6.85 16.51 16.18
C LYS A 56 7.50 15.49 17.12
N LEU A 57 7.26 14.19 16.92
CA LEU A 57 7.87 13.12 17.72
C LEU A 57 9.40 13.14 17.61
N SER A 58 9.96 13.24 16.41
CA SER A 58 11.41 13.30 16.19
C SER A 58 12.08 14.53 16.82
N VAL A 59 11.34 15.62 17.07
CA VAL A 59 11.89 16.83 17.72
C VAL A 59 11.67 16.81 19.23
N GLN A 60 10.51 16.35 19.69
CA GLN A 60 10.08 16.49 21.08
C GLN A 60 10.38 15.25 21.93
N ASN A 61 10.63 14.09 21.31
CA ASN A 61 10.92 12.83 22.00
C ASN A 61 12.32 12.34 21.58
N ILE A 62 13.33 12.62 22.41
CA ILE A 62 14.74 12.28 22.12
C ILE A 62 14.91 10.77 21.90
N SER A 63 14.29 9.94 22.73
CA SER A 63 14.35 8.48 22.58
C SER A 63 13.76 8.01 21.26
N PHE A 64 12.68 8.64 20.78
CA PHE A 64 12.13 8.36 19.46
C PHE A 64 13.13 8.70 18.35
N ALA A 65 13.74 9.89 18.40
CA ALA A 65 14.70 10.34 17.40
C ALA A 65 15.94 9.42 17.32
N ASP A 66 16.47 9.03 18.48
CA ASP A 66 17.60 8.11 18.55
C ASP A 66 17.23 6.70 18.07
N ALA A 67 16.02 6.23 18.38
CA ALA A 67 15.52 4.95 17.89
C ALA A 67 15.39 4.94 16.36
N GLU A 68 14.84 5.99 15.75
CA GLU A 68 14.72 6.12 14.29
C GLU A 68 16.09 6.17 13.62
N LYS A 69 17.08 6.86 14.23
CA LYS A 69 18.46 6.87 13.75
C LYS A 69 19.08 5.47 13.75
N LEU A 70 18.91 4.70 14.83
CA LEU A 70 19.40 3.32 14.91
C LEU A 70 18.66 2.40 13.93
N SER A 71 17.34 2.57 13.79
CA SER A 71 16.50 1.85 12.84
C SER A 71 16.95 2.09 11.40
N GLY A 72 17.26 3.34 11.02
CA GLY A 72 17.84 3.69 9.73
C GLY A 72 19.23 3.08 9.47
N GLN A 73 19.95 2.70 10.52
CA GLN A 73 21.21 1.95 10.46
C GLN A 73 21.00 0.42 10.54
N LEU A 74 19.75 -0.05 10.47
CA LEU A 74 19.35 -1.45 10.63
C LEU A 74 19.72 -2.07 11.99
N ARG A 75 19.95 -1.23 13.01
CA ARG A 75 20.29 -1.65 14.38
C ARG A 75 19.04 -1.79 15.24
N PHE A 76 18.11 -2.63 14.76
CA PHE A 76 16.76 -2.74 15.34
C PHE A 76 16.74 -3.23 16.79
N ALA A 77 17.66 -4.13 17.17
CA ALA A 77 17.77 -4.61 18.54
C ALA A 77 18.10 -3.49 19.54
N GLU A 78 18.89 -2.50 19.12
CA GLU A 78 19.26 -1.34 19.93
C GLU A 78 18.19 -0.23 19.88
N ALA A 79 17.46 -0.13 18.75
CA ALA A 79 16.35 0.80 18.61
C ALA A 79 15.13 0.43 19.49
N LEU A 80 14.85 -0.87 19.66
CA LEU A 80 13.69 -1.36 20.43
C LEU A 80 13.55 -0.78 21.84
N PRO A 81 14.57 -0.83 22.73
CA PRO A 81 14.45 -0.25 24.07
C PRO A 81 14.24 1.27 24.06
N LEU A 82 14.74 1.98 23.04
CA LEU A 82 14.52 3.41 22.87
C LEU A 82 13.09 3.72 22.42
N TYR A 83 12.52 2.93 21.50
CA TYR A 83 11.09 3.04 21.18
C TYR A 83 10.19 2.74 22.39
N GLN A 84 10.56 1.77 23.24
CA GLN A 84 9.82 1.49 24.47
C GLN A 84 9.86 2.68 25.45
N THR A 85 11.02 3.31 25.62
CA THR A 85 11.16 4.55 26.40
C THR A 85 10.34 5.69 25.79
N ALA A 86 10.37 5.82 24.45
CA ALA A 86 9.57 6.81 23.74
C ALA A 86 8.07 6.59 23.95
N LEU A 87 7.61 5.35 23.95
CA LEU A 87 6.21 4.96 24.18
C LEU A 87 5.72 5.38 25.57
N GLN A 88 6.56 5.25 26.61
CA GLN A 88 6.23 5.69 27.97
C GLN A 88 6.06 7.20 28.08
N SER A 89 6.71 7.96 27.18
CA SER A 89 6.67 9.42 27.14
C SER A 89 5.63 9.96 26.15
N ALA A 90 4.88 9.09 25.47
CA ALA A 90 3.85 9.48 24.51
C ALA A 90 2.67 10.16 25.21
N THR A 91 2.27 11.32 24.66
CA THR A 91 1.30 12.23 25.31
C THR A 91 -0.14 11.99 24.88
N ASN A 92 -0.35 11.26 23.78
CA ASN A 92 -1.67 10.98 23.23
C ASN A 92 -1.70 9.58 22.56
N ASP A 93 -2.90 9.11 22.26
CA ASP A 93 -3.11 7.75 21.77
C ASP A 93 -2.60 7.55 20.34
N ASP A 94 -2.61 8.60 19.51
CA ASP A 94 -1.99 8.55 18.18
C ASP A 94 -0.47 8.30 18.32
N GLU A 95 0.20 8.93 19.30
CA GLU A 95 1.67 8.80 19.52
C GLU A 95 1.98 7.39 19.98
N ARG A 96 1.18 6.89 20.91
CA ARG A 96 1.30 5.52 21.38
C ARG A 96 1.14 4.52 20.26
N LEU A 97 0.16 4.69 19.38
CA LEU A 97 -0.11 3.75 18.29
C LEU A 97 0.98 3.75 17.22
N GLN A 98 1.48 4.92 16.83
CA GLN A 98 2.58 5.02 15.88
C GLN A 98 3.86 4.40 16.43
N ILE A 99 4.21 4.69 17.69
CA ILE A 99 5.39 4.10 18.32
C ILE A 99 5.21 2.59 18.46
N LYS A 100 4.02 2.09 18.83
CA LYS A 100 3.73 0.64 18.87
C LYS A 100 3.92 -0.02 17.51
N LEU A 101 3.47 0.61 16.42
CA LEU A 101 3.68 0.08 15.06
C LEU A 101 5.18 -0.02 14.72
N LEU A 102 5.97 0.98 15.10
CA LEU A 102 7.43 0.98 14.89
C LEU A 102 8.14 -0.08 15.76
N ILE A 103 7.69 -0.27 17.01
CA ILE A 103 8.15 -1.38 17.86
C ILE A 103 7.83 -2.71 17.18
N ALA A 104 6.62 -2.91 16.68
CA ALA A 104 6.25 -4.15 16.00
C ALA A 104 7.14 -4.41 14.78
N ARG A 105 7.35 -3.41 13.92
CA ARG A 105 8.26 -3.49 12.77
C ARG A 105 9.68 -3.85 13.18
N ALA A 106 10.24 -3.16 14.16
CA ALA A 106 11.59 -3.47 14.68
C ALA A 106 11.64 -4.89 15.28
N THR A 107 10.56 -5.35 15.92
CA THR A 107 10.44 -6.71 16.50
C THR A 107 10.40 -7.79 15.39
N VAL A 108 9.80 -7.50 14.24
CA VAL A 108 9.89 -8.37 13.05
C VAL A 108 11.35 -8.46 12.57
N GLN A 109 12.06 -7.34 12.51
CA GLN A 109 13.44 -7.31 12.02
C GLN A 109 14.43 -8.03 12.96
N THR A 110 14.12 -8.17 14.25
CA THR A 110 14.91 -8.97 15.19
C THR A 110 14.52 -10.45 15.22
N GLY A 111 13.53 -10.87 14.42
CA GLY A 111 13.06 -12.26 14.34
C GLY A 111 12.07 -12.66 15.44
N ALA A 112 11.65 -11.73 16.30
CA ALA A 112 10.67 -11.98 17.36
C ALA A 112 9.22 -11.93 16.84
N TYR A 113 8.94 -12.67 15.76
CA TYR A 113 7.71 -12.56 14.99
C TYR A 113 6.43 -12.76 15.81
N MET A 114 6.43 -13.69 16.77
CA MET A 114 5.26 -13.94 17.63
C MET A 114 4.88 -12.70 18.45
N GLN A 115 5.87 -12.04 19.04
CA GLN A 115 5.66 -10.81 19.81
C GLN A 115 5.17 -9.68 18.90
N ALA A 116 5.69 -9.59 17.67
CA ALA A 116 5.21 -8.62 16.69
C ALA A 116 3.73 -8.86 16.35
N VAL A 117 3.31 -10.11 16.09
CA VAL A 117 1.89 -10.45 15.80
C VAL A 117 0.98 -9.99 16.94
N LEU A 118 1.32 -10.29 18.19
CA LEU A 118 0.52 -9.90 19.35
C LEU A 118 0.36 -8.37 19.45
N LEU A 119 1.46 -7.63 19.24
CA LEU A 119 1.44 -6.17 19.27
C LEU A 119 0.65 -5.57 18.09
N LEU A 120 0.74 -6.16 16.90
CA LEU A 120 -0.03 -5.73 15.73
C LEU A 120 -1.53 -5.96 15.95
N LYS A 121 -1.93 -7.11 16.51
CA LYS A 121 -3.32 -7.39 16.87
C LYS A 121 -3.84 -6.40 17.92
N GLU A 122 -3.02 -6.02 18.89
CA GLU A 122 -3.35 -4.98 19.87
C GLU A 122 -3.62 -3.62 19.18
N ILE A 123 -2.77 -3.21 18.23
CA ILE A 123 -2.98 -1.98 17.45
C ILE A 123 -4.30 -2.07 16.68
N VAL A 124 -4.59 -3.18 15.99
CA VAL A 124 -5.83 -3.36 15.22
C VAL A 124 -7.09 -3.24 16.10
N ALA A 125 -7.00 -3.68 17.36
CA ALA A 125 -8.09 -3.66 18.32
C ALA A 125 -8.48 -2.27 18.84
N THR A 126 -7.67 -1.21 18.64
CA THR A 126 -7.97 0.14 19.16
C THR A 126 -9.00 0.90 18.29
N ARG A 127 -10.27 0.45 18.33
CA ARG A 127 -11.35 0.95 17.45
C ARG A 127 -11.84 2.37 17.76
N ASP A 128 -11.68 2.81 19.00
CA ASP A 128 -12.31 4.05 19.50
C ASP A 128 -11.57 5.33 19.08
N ASN A 129 -10.44 5.20 18.39
CA ASN A 129 -9.67 6.33 17.88
C ASN A 129 -9.76 6.40 16.34
N PRO A 130 -10.60 7.27 15.76
CA PRO A 130 -10.72 7.42 14.31
C PRO A 130 -9.41 7.82 13.61
N ARG A 131 -8.54 8.56 14.31
CA ARG A 131 -7.24 9.01 13.77
C ARG A 131 -6.23 7.86 13.63
N ALA A 132 -6.47 6.75 14.33
CA ALA A 132 -5.66 5.55 14.24
C ALA A 132 -5.91 4.71 12.98
N SER A 133 -6.92 5.02 12.16
CA SER A 133 -7.37 4.13 11.07
C SER A 133 -6.24 3.73 10.12
N ARG A 134 -5.35 4.67 9.74
CA ARG A 134 -4.17 4.37 8.92
C ARG A 134 -3.23 3.38 9.60
N GLY A 135 -2.85 3.64 10.85
CA GLY A 135 -1.94 2.78 11.62
C GLY A 135 -2.53 1.38 11.88
N ARG A 136 -3.84 1.30 12.09
CA ARG A 136 -4.59 0.04 12.21
C ARG A 136 -4.58 -0.76 10.92
N ALA A 137 -4.86 -0.12 9.78
CA ALA A 137 -4.75 -0.76 8.47
C ALA A 137 -3.31 -1.23 8.20
N ALA A 138 -2.30 -0.42 8.55
CA ALA A 138 -0.90 -0.78 8.36
C ALA A 138 -0.51 -1.98 9.23
N ALA A 139 -1.04 -2.07 10.46
CA ALA A 139 -0.83 -3.25 11.29
C ALA A 139 -1.42 -4.53 10.67
N VAL A 140 -2.56 -4.45 9.96
CA VAL A 140 -3.10 -5.58 9.19
C VAL A 140 -2.21 -5.92 7.99
N GLU A 141 -1.62 -4.93 7.31
CA GLU A 141 -0.64 -5.18 6.23
C GLU A 141 0.58 -5.94 6.73
N GLU A 142 1.14 -5.53 7.88
CA GLU A 142 2.28 -6.24 8.48
C GLU A 142 1.92 -7.67 8.88
N ILE A 143 0.69 -7.90 9.38
CA ILE A 143 0.17 -9.26 9.64
C ILE A 143 0.07 -10.07 8.33
N ALA A 144 -0.36 -9.44 7.24
CA ALA A 144 -0.43 -10.08 5.93
C ALA A 144 0.95 -10.47 5.39
N ASP A 145 1.97 -9.62 5.61
CA ASP A 145 3.35 -9.91 5.25
C ASP A 145 3.95 -11.03 6.12
N LEU A 146 3.65 -11.06 7.42
CA LEU A 146 4.04 -12.15 8.32
C LEU A 146 3.39 -13.49 7.91
N TYR A 147 2.11 -13.47 7.53
CA TYR A 147 1.40 -14.64 7.02
C TYR A 147 2.06 -15.24 5.77
N GLN A 148 2.53 -14.39 4.84
CA GLN A 148 3.22 -14.84 3.62
C GLN A 148 4.52 -15.59 3.88
N GLN A 149 5.14 -15.42 5.05
CA GLN A 149 6.34 -16.18 5.43
C GLN A 149 6.04 -17.69 5.60
N GLY A 150 4.76 -18.06 5.72
CA GLY A 150 4.34 -19.47 5.72
C GLY A 150 4.70 -20.23 7.00
N ASN A 151 5.01 -19.53 8.10
CA ASN A 151 5.30 -20.16 9.39
C ASN A 151 3.99 -20.68 10.03
N PRO A 152 3.84 -22.00 10.26
CA PRO A 152 2.59 -22.56 10.76
C PRO A 152 2.18 -22.08 12.16
N ASP A 153 3.16 -21.85 13.04
CA ASP A 153 2.89 -21.39 14.41
C ASP A 153 2.46 -19.92 14.43
N LEU A 154 3.09 -19.07 13.60
CA LEU A 154 2.64 -17.69 13.41
C LEU A 154 1.24 -17.66 12.80
N ASN A 155 0.97 -18.49 11.79
CA ASN A 155 -0.34 -18.55 11.16
C ASN A 155 -1.42 -18.97 12.17
N ARG A 156 -1.10 -19.92 13.06
CA ARG A 156 -2.01 -20.31 14.15
C ARG A 156 -2.34 -19.12 15.06
N GLU A 157 -1.34 -18.33 15.44
CA GLU A 157 -1.55 -17.14 16.28
C GLU A 157 -2.34 -16.04 15.56
N ILE A 158 -2.00 -15.77 14.29
CA ILE A 158 -2.69 -14.74 13.49
C ILE A 158 -4.18 -15.03 13.42
N PHE A 159 -4.57 -16.30 13.23
CA PHE A 159 -5.96 -16.71 13.00
C PHE A 159 -6.65 -17.33 14.23
N ASN A 160 -6.11 -17.19 15.44
CA ASN A 160 -6.71 -17.80 16.64
C ASN A 160 -7.98 -17.09 17.14
N ASP A 161 -8.21 -15.84 16.75
CA ASP A 161 -9.28 -14.97 17.23
C ASP A 161 -9.87 -14.06 16.12
N GLU A 162 -11.02 -13.46 16.41
CA GLU A 162 -11.63 -12.47 15.52
C GLU A 162 -10.87 -11.12 15.60
N PRO A 163 -10.79 -10.36 14.50
CA PRO A 163 -11.46 -10.58 13.22
C PRO A 163 -10.70 -11.51 12.27
N PHE A 164 -9.46 -11.91 12.59
CA PHE A 164 -8.59 -12.60 11.64
C PHE A 164 -9.07 -14.02 11.31
N LYS A 165 -9.58 -14.74 12.30
CA LYS A 165 -10.12 -16.10 12.16
C LYS A 165 -11.08 -16.23 10.98
N SER A 166 -11.99 -15.28 10.79
CA SER A 166 -12.97 -15.29 9.68
C SER A 166 -12.37 -14.98 8.31
N LEU A 167 -11.16 -14.41 8.27
CA LEU A 167 -10.44 -14.09 7.02
C LEU A 167 -9.71 -15.32 6.46
N GLN A 168 -9.41 -16.32 7.29
CA GLN A 168 -8.71 -17.53 6.86
C GLN A 168 -9.59 -18.40 5.95
N VAL A 169 -9.04 -18.80 4.80
CA VAL A 169 -9.67 -19.76 3.88
C VAL A 169 -8.77 -20.98 3.73
N ALA A 170 -9.25 -22.11 4.22
CA ALA A 170 -8.50 -23.37 4.23
C ALA A 170 -7.99 -23.72 2.83
N ASN A 171 -6.69 -24.03 2.72
CA ASN A 171 -6.00 -24.40 1.49
C ASN A 171 -6.05 -23.35 0.36
N GLN A 172 -6.47 -22.11 0.65
CA GLN A 172 -6.54 -21.03 -0.34
C GLN A 172 -5.69 -19.84 0.14
N GLY A 173 -4.37 -20.04 0.16
CA GLY A 173 -3.45 -19.08 0.75
C GLY A 173 -3.52 -17.70 0.10
N GLY A 174 -3.63 -17.65 -1.23
CA GLY A 174 -3.81 -16.39 -1.97
C GLY A 174 -5.15 -15.69 -1.70
N VAL A 175 -6.22 -16.44 -1.42
CA VAL A 175 -7.52 -15.86 -1.04
C VAL A 175 -7.48 -15.32 0.39
N THR A 176 -6.85 -16.05 1.31
CA THR A 176 -6.61 -15.58 2.69
C THR A 176 -5.81 -14.28 2.68
N LEU A 177 -4.73 -14.22 1.89
CA LEU A 177 -3.93 -13.01 1.76
C LEU A 177 -4.76 -11.83 1.20
N ARG A 178 -5.56 -12.08 0.15
CA ARG A 178 -6.47 -11.06 -0.39
C ARG A 178 -7.45 -10.56 0.68
N ARG A 179 -8.04 -11.45 1.48
CA ARG A 179 -8.98 -11.09 2.55
C ARG A 179 -8.34 -10.27 3.67
N LEU A 180 -7.08 -10.52 4.02
CA LEU A 180 -6.32 -9.68 4.95
C LEU A 180 -6.17 -8.25 4.41
N HIS A 181 -5.80 -8.10 3.14
CA HIS A 181 -5.71 -6.77 2.53
C HIS A 181 -7.09 -6.11 2.33
N GLU A 182 -8.13 -6.87 2.00
CA GLU A 182 -9.52 -6.36 1.98
C GLU A 182 -9.93 -5.84 3.36
N TYR A 183 -9.54 -6.54 4.43
CA TYR A 183 -9.78 -6.08 5.79
C TYR A 183 -8.99 -4.81 6.13
N ALA A 184 -7.70 -4.74 5.76
CA ALA A 184 -6.90 -3.53 5.91
C ALA A 184 -7.53 -2.33 5.17
N ALA A 185 -7.87 -2.52 3.89
CA ALA A 185 -8.51 -1.50 3.05
C ALA A 185 -9.88 -1.05 3.58
N SER A 186 -10.62 -1.95 4.24
CA SER A 186 -11.88 -1.60 4.91
C SER A 186 -11.71 -0.67 6.11
N ILE A 187 -10.52 -0.63 6.73
CA ILE A 187 -10.18 0.29 7.82
C ILE A 187 -9.65 1.61 7.24
N TYR A 188 -8.69 1.52 6.30
CA TYR A 188 -8.13 2.67 5.59
C TYR A 188 -7.53 2.20 4.24
N PRO A 189 -7.77 2.91 3.12
CA PRO A 189 -7.33 2.50 1.79
C PRO A 189 -5.82 2.76 1.58
N LEU A 190 -4.98 1.91 2.16
CA LEU A 190 -3.53 1.95 2.01
C LEU A 190 -3.10 1.53 0.60
N ALA A 191 -2.11 2.21 0.04
CA ALA A 191 -1.64 1.94 -1.32
C ALA A 191 -1.28 0.46 -1.53
N ILE A 192 -0.53 -0.12 -0.60
CA ILE A 192 -0.03 -1.49 -0.71
C ILE A 192 -1.20 -2.48 -0.68
N SER A 193 -2.14 -2.36 0.26
CA SER A 193 -3.33 -3.21 0.35
C SER A 193 -4.18 -3.16 -0.91
N GLU A 194 -4.53 -1.96 -1.36
CA GLU A 194 -5.33 -1.76 -2.57
C GLU A 194 -4.67 -2.41 -3.79
N LEU A 195 -3.35 -2.22 -3.94
CA LEU A 195 -2.58 -2.80 -5.04
C LEU A 195 -2.42 -4.32 -4.93
N ARG A 196 -2.31 -4.88 -3.72
CA ARG A 196 -2.27 -6.34 -3.51
C ARG A 196 -3.61 -7.00 -3.82
N ILE A 197 -4.73 -6.36 -3.50
CA ILE A 197 -6.06 -6.81 -3.93
C ILE A 197 -6.16 -6.73 -5.46
N ALA A 198 -5.72 -5.61 -6.06
CA ALA A 198 -5.73 -5.43 -7.52
C ALA A 198 -4.88 -6.48 -8.23
N GLN A 199 -3.71 -6.81 -7.68
CA GLN A 199 -2.83 -7.86 -8.19
C GLN A 199 -3.54 -9.22 -8.18
N TRP A 200 -4.24 -9.56 -7.10
CA TRP A 200 -4.98 -10.83 -7.02
C TRP A 200 -6.01 -10.94 -8.15
N TYR A 201 -6.83 -9.90 -8.36
CA TYR A 201 -7.82 -9.86 -9.44
C TYR A 201 -7.18 -9.86 -10.82
N ALA A 202 -6.11 -9.08 -11.02
CA ALA A 202 -5.37 -9.02 -12.27
C ALA A 202 -4.82 -10.40 -12.65
N LEU A 203 -4.35 -11.20 -11.69
CA LEU A 203 -3.89 -12.57 -11.91
C LEU A 203 -5.02 -13.52 -12.33
N GLN A 204 -6.26 -13.30 -11.90
CA GLN A 204 -7.41 -14.13 -12.30
C GLN A 204 -7.87 -13.92 -13.74
N LEU A 205 -7.58 -12.76 -14.34
CA LEU A 205 -8.02 -12.47 -15.71
C LEU A 205 -7.41 -13.47 -16.71
N PRO A 206 -8.13 -13.88 -17.77
CA PRO A 206 -7.51 -14.67 -18.84
C PRO A 206 -6.47 -13.82 -19.58
N GLN A 207 -5.48 -14.47 -20.17
CA GLN A 207 -4.67 -13.82 -21.19
C GLN A 207 -5.50 -13.65 -22.47
N GLU A 208 -5.33 -12.53 -23.17
CA GLU A 208 -6.01 -12.29 -24.44
C GLU A 208 -5.82 -13.45 -25.42
N GLY A 209 -6.90 -13.81 -26.12
CA GLY A 209 -6.92 -14.95 -27.05
C GLY A 209 -6.90 -16.34 -26.40
N LYS A 210 -6.78 -16.47 -25.08
CA LYS A 210 -6.88 -17.75 -24.37
C LYS A 210 -8.30 -18.01 -23.86
N LYS A 211 -8.71 -19.29 -23.89
CA LYS A 211 -10.01 -19.71 -23.32
C LYS A 211 -10.05 -19.39 -21.82
N SER A 212 -11.10 -18.67 -21.40
CA SER A 212 -11.35 -18.33 -20.01
C SER A 212 -12.38 -19.26 -19.39
N LYS A 213 -12.23 -19.56 -18.09
CA LYS A 213 -13.29 -20.16 -17.27
C LYS A 213 -14.23 -19.12 -16.66
N LEU A 214 -13.85 -17.84 -16.68
CA LEU A 214 -14.66 -16.72 -16.21
C LEU A 214 -15.60 -16.24 -17.31
N SER A 215 -16.81 -15.82 -16.94
CA SER A 215 -17.74 -15.18 -17.87
C SER A 215 -17.24 -13.79 -18.29
N ALA A 216 -17.79 -13.25 -19.37
CA ALA A 216 -17.45 -11.91 -19.85
C ALA A 216 -17.81 -10.84 -18.79
N GLU A 217 -18.93 -11.03 -18.09
CA GLU A 217 -19.40 -10.16 -17.02
C GLU A 217 -18.41 -10.15 -15.85
N THR A 218 -17.94 -11.33 -15.39
CA THR A 218 -16.95 -11.41 -14.31
C THR A 218 -15.60 -10.79 -14.72
N ILE A 219 -15.17 -10.98 -15.98
CA ILE A 219 -13.96 -10.34 -16.51
C ILE A 219 -14.09 -8.81 -16.43
N GLN A 220 -15.24 -8.28 -16.85
CA GLN A 220 -15.49 -6.85 -16.82
C GLN A 220 -15.58 -6.31 -15.38
N GLU A 221 -16.25 -7.03 -14.48
CA GLU A 221 -16.30 -6.71 -13.06
C GLU A 221 -14.88 -6.61 -12.46
N TYR A 222 -14.02 -7.59 -12.75
CA TYR A 222 -12.64 -7.59 -12.26
C TYR A 222 -11.83 -6.42 -12.80
N ARG A 223 -11.95 -6.09 -14.09
CA ARG A 223 -11.30 -4.91 -14.67
C ARG A 223 -11.75 -3.62 -14.00
N THR A 224 -13.06 -3.44 -13.81
CA THR A 224 -13.61 -2.28 -13.10
C THR A 224 -13.10 -2.21 -11.67
N LYS A 225 -13.08 -3.34 -10.96
CA LYS A 225 -12.57 -3.42 -9.58
C LYS A 225 -11.09 -3.05 -9.52
N ILE A 226 -10.26 -3.57 -10.42
CA ILE A 226 -8.84 -3.24 -10.50
C ILE A 226 -8.61 -1.74 -10.71
N GLY A 227 -9.34 -1.11 -11.63
CA GLY A 227 -9.26 0.34 -11.85
C GLY A 227 -9.62 1.16 -10.61
N GLN A 228 -10.66 0.76 -9.86
CA GLN A 228 -11.04 1.41 -8.60
C GLN A 228 -9.96 1.28 -7.52
N LEU A 229 -9.40 0.08 -7.35
CA LEU A 229 -8.34 -0.19 -6.36
C LEU A 229 -7.07 0.60 -6.70
N VAL A 230 -6.64 0.63 -7.96
CA VAL A 230 -5.46 1.41 -8.39
C VAL A 230 -5.69 2.91 -8.18
N SER A 231 -6.89 3.42 -8.50
CA SER A 231 -7.23 4.82 -8.21
C SER A 231 -7.21 5.15 -6.72
N ALA A 232 -7.65 4.23 -5.86
CA ALA A 232 -7.55 4.38 -4.41
C ALA A 232 -6.08 4.39 -3.94
N ALA A 233 -5.26 3.48 -4.45
CA ALA A 233 -3.84 3.44 -4.17
C ALA A 233 -3.11 4.72 -4.60
N ASP A 234 -3.44 5.28 -5.77
CA ASP A 234 -2.80 6.50 -6.29
C ASP A 234 -3.06 7.74 -5.39
N ARG A 235 -4.21 7.77 -4.70
CA ARG A 235 -4.48 8.79 -3.66
C ARG A 235 -3.53 8.64 -2.47
N ASP A 236 -3.33 7.42 -2.00
CA ASP A 236 -2.43 7.15 -0.88
C ASP A 236 -0.95 7.33 -1.26
N VAL A 237 -0.55 6.99 -2.50
CA VAL A 237 0.78 7.28 -3.05
C VAL A 237 1.06 8.79 -3.03
N SER A 238 0.07 9.61 -3.35
CA SER A 238 0.21 11.07 -3.30
C SER A 238 0.50 11.58 -1.88
N TYR A 239 -0.12 10.96 -0.87
CA TYR A 239 0.18 11.21 0.53
C TYR A 239 1.59 10.74 0.91
N LEU A 240 1.97 9.53 0.52
CA LEU A 240 3.31 8.96 0.79
C LEU A 240 4.43 9.83 0.21
N ARG A 241 4.25 10.42 -0.97
CA ARG A 241 5.20 11.36 -1.59
C ARG A 241 5.49 12.60 -0.75
N GLN A 242 4.52 13.05 0.05
CA GLN A 242 4.66 14.22 0.91
C GLN A 242 5.29 13.88 2.26
N ASN A 243 5.50 12.59 2.55
CA ASN A 243 5.96 12.11 3.84
C ASN A 243 7.25 11.31 3.71
N SER A 244 8.40 11.99 3.89
CA SER A 244 9.71 11.36 3.76
C SER A 244 9.95 10.20 4.76
N ALA A 245 9.26 10.19 5.90
CA ALA A 245 9.33 9.09 6.86
C ALA A 245 8.72 7.78 6.32
N MET A 246 7.86 7.87 5.29
CA MET A 246 7.20 6.73 4.65
C MET A 246 7.80 6.41 3.27
N ILE A 247 9.04 6.82 3.00
CA ILE A 247 9.67 6.63 1.70
C ILE A 247 9.82 5.15 1.32
N ALA A 248 9.99 4.25 2.29
CA ALA A 248 10.04 2.81 2.05
C ALA A 248 8.69 2.28 1.53
N ASP A 249 7.58 2.69 2.15
CA ASP A 249 6.23 2.34 1.74
C ASP A 249 5.91 2.89 0.34
N LEU A 250 6.36 4.12 0.03
CA LEU A 250 6.22 4.71 -1.31
C LEU A 250 6.90 3.85 -2.37
N ARG A 251 8.18 3.51 -2.17
CA ARG A 251 8.97 2.72 -3.12
C ARG A 251 8.29 1.37 -3.38
N TYR A 252 7.85 0.71 -2.33
CA TYR A 252 7.18 -0.58 -2.44
C TYR A 252 5.82 -0.47 -3.13
N ALA A 253 5.00 0.54 -2.80
CA ALA A 253 3.74 0.79 -3.50
C ALA A 253 3.95 1.02 -5.00
N LEU A 254 4.96 1.79 -5.41
CA LEU A 254 5.29 2.00 -6.83
C LEU A 254 5.69 0.70 -7.52
N LEU A 255 6.47 -0.16 -6.86
CA LEU A 255 6.81 -1.47 -7.39
C LEU A 255 5.59 -2.38 -7.55
N VAL A 256 4.73 -2.49 -6.53
CA VAL A 256 3.52 -3.32 -6.62
C VAL A 256 2.58 -2.78 -7.71
N ARG A 257 2.47 -1.46 -7.87
CA ARG A 257 1.74 -0.82 -8.96
C ARG A 257 2.30 -1.21 -10.32
N ALA A 258 3.61 -1.15 -10.52
CA ALA A 258 4.27 -1.58 -11.75
C ALA A 258 4.01 -3.06 -12.05
N ILE A 259 4.00 -3.92 -11.03
CA ILE A 259 3.67 -5.35 -11.18
C ILE A 259 2.21 -5.52 -11.62
N VAL A 260 1.25 -4.80 -11.03
CA VAL A 260 -0.17 -4.85 -11.44
C VAL A 260 -0.33 -4.45 -12.90
N VAL A 261 0.23 -3.30 -13.30
CA VAL A 261 0.18 -2.81 -14.69
C VAL A 261 0.88 -3.78 -15.63
N GLY A 262 2.04 -4.33 -15.26
CA GLY A 262 2.74 -5.35 -16.04
C GLY A 262 1.92 -6.62 -16.27
N VAL A 263 1.17 -7.09 -15.26
CA VAL A 263 0.26 -8.23 -15.41
C VAL A 263 -0.88 -7.91 -16.37
N LEU A 264 -1.44 -6.69 -16.34
CA LEU A 264 -2.51 -6.27 -17.24
C LEU A 264 -2.01 -6.11 -18.69
N ASN A 265 -0.89 -5.43 -18.91
CA ASN A 265 -0.32 -5.23 -20.25
C ASN A 265 0.00 -6.57 -20.93
N ARG A 266 0.51 -7.55 -20.18
CA ARG A 266 0.71 -8.94 -20.66
C ARG A 266 -0.58 -9.63 -21.12
N LYS A 267 -1.72 -9.18 -20.61
CA LYS A 267 -3.06 -9.69 -20.93
C LYS A 267 -3.77 -8.80 -21.95
N GLY A 268 -3.05 -7.87 -22.59
CA GLY A 268 -3.58 -6.96 -23.62
C GLY A 268 -4.32 -5.73 -23.07
N ASP A 269 -4.32 -5.53 -21.75
CA ASP A 269 -5.03 -4.42 -21.12
C ASP A 269 -4.05 -3.32 -20.72
N THR A 270 -4.03 -2.23 -21.49
CA THR A 270 -3.15 -1.07 -21.28
C THR A 270 -3.87 0.11 -20.62
N SER A 271 -5.09 -0.11 -20.09
CA SER A 271 -5.94 0.97 -19.56
C SER A 271 -5.34 1.72 -18.37
N LEU A 272 -4.34 1.15 -17.69
CA LEU A 272 -3.66 1.75 -16.54
C LEU A 272 -2.24 2.27 -16.85
N GLY A 273 -1.88 2.35 -18.13
CA GLY A 273 -0.63 2.95 -18.61
C GLY A 273 0.42 1.93 -19.11
N ASP A 274 1.62 2.43 -19.42
CA ASP A 274 2.72 1.59 -19.88
C ASP A 274 3.51 0.98 -18.72
N ALA A 275 3.69 -0.34 -18.74
CA ALA A 275 4.38 -1.07 -17.69
C ALA A 275 5.88 -0.74 -17.61
N ASN A 276 6.55 -0.47 -18.74
CA ASN A 276 7.98 -0.12 -18.72
C ASN A 276 8.18 1.20 -17.99
N GLU A 277 7.35 2.22 -18.28
CA GLU A 277 7.38 3.50 -17.56
C GLU A 277 7.16 3.31 -16.05
N GLN A 278 6.22 2.44 -15.65
CA GLN A 278 5.97 2.18 -14.22
C GLN A 278 7.15 1.48 -13.54
N PHE A 279 7.77 0.50 -14.19
CA PHE A 279 8.95 -0.17 -13.65
C PHE A 279 10.16 0.75 -13.56
N VAL A 280 10.40 1.60 -14.57
CA VAL A 280 11.45 2.63 -14.53
C VAL A 280 11.21 3.58 -13.35
N SER A 281 9.98 4.08 -13.18
CA SER A 281 9.64 4.93 -12.04
C SER A 281 9.87 4.25 -10.69
N ALA A 282 9.56 2.97 -10.56
CA ALA A 282 9.84 2.20 -9.36
C ALA A 282 11.36 2.04 -9.12
N ILE A 283 12.14 1.72 -10.15
CA ILE A 283 13.61 1.61 -10.06
C ILE A 283 14.22 2.93 -9.59
N ASP A 284 13.82 4.05 -10.20
CA ASP A 284 14.31 5.38 -9.84
C ASP A 284 13.97 5.73 -8.38
N ALA A 285 12.75 5.42 -7.93
CA ALA A 285 12.34 5.64 -6.56
C ALA A 285 13.18 4.84 -5.56
N TYR A 286 13.50 3.58 -5.87
CA TYR A 286 14.38 2.76 -5.02
C TYR A 286 15.83 3.23 -5.05
N ALA A 287 16.34 3.68 -6.20
CA ALA A 287 17.73 4.15 -6.33
C ALA A 287 18.05 5.32 -5.39
N THR A 288 17.05 6.12 -5.00
CA THR A 288 17.20 7.18 -3.99
C THR A 288 17.59 6.68 -2.59
N ALA A 289 17.44 5.38 -2.30
CA ALA A 289 17.83 4.78 -1.02
C ALA A 289 19.34 4.48 -0.93
N GLY A 290 20.06 4.62 -2.04
CA GLY A 290 21.47 4.28 -2.17
C GLY A 290 21.72 3.07 -3.07
N PRO A 291 23.01 2.76 -3.32
CA PRO A 291 23.40 1.68 -4.21
C PRO A 291 22.79 0.33 -3.81
N GLY A 292 22.37 -0.45 -4.81
CA GLY A 292 21.87 -1.80 -4.61
C GLY A 292 20.39 -1.93 -4.21
N GLN A 293 19.75 -0.84 -3.77
CA GLN A 293 18.40 -0.88 -3.19
C GLN A 293 17.29 -1.11 -4.22
N ASP A 294 17.53 -0.75 -5.48
CA ASP A 294 16.64 -0.96 -6.64
C ASP A 294 16.70 -2.38 -7.22
N GLY A 295 17.52 -3.26 -6.66
CA GLY A 295 17.72 -4.60 -7.21
C GLY A 295 16.46 -5.45 -7.29
N ILE A 296 15.55 -5.35 -6.30
CA ILE A 296 14.26 -6.03 -6.34
C ILE A 296 13.39 -5.50 -7.49
N ALA A 297 13.35 -4.18 -7.70
CA ALA A 297 12.58 -3.57 -8.78
C ALA A 297 13.13 -3.96 -10.16
N ARG A 298 14.46 -3.98 -10.33
CA ARG A 298 15.12 -4.49 -11.54
C ARG A 298 14.76 -5.94 -11.83
N TYR A 299 14.82 -6.80 -10.81
CA TYR A 299 14.46 -8.21 -10.96
C TYR A 299 13.02 -8.38 -11.47
N TYR A 300 12.04 -7.69 -10.85
CA TYR A 300 10.64 -7.77 -11.30
C TYR A 300 10.42 -7.14 -12.68
N TYR A 301 11.18 -6.11 -13.04
CA TYR A 301 11.11 -5.52 -14.37
C TYR A 301 11.62 -6.51 -15.44
N ALA A 302 12.77 -7.13 -15.22
CA ALA A 302 13.31 -8.17 -16.09
C ALA A 302 12.32 -9.34 -16.23
N LEU A 303 11.67 -9.75 -15.13
CA LEU A 303 10.63 -10.78 -15.15
C LEU A 303 9.43 -10.38 -16.02
N PHE A 304 8.97 -9.13 -15.91
CA PHE A 304 7.92 -8.61 -16.78
C PHE A 304 8.32 -8.68 -18.26
N ILE A 305 9.52 -8.23 -18.62
CA ILE A 305 10.02 -8.27 -20.01
C ILE A 305 10.07 -9.72 -20.50
N ALA A 306 10.64 -10.63 -19.71
CA ALA A 306 10.75 -12.05 -20.04
C ALA A 306 9.38 -12.72 -20.24
N GLN A 307 8.40 -12.43 -19.39
CA GLN A 307 7.06 -13.02 -19.49
C GLN A 307 6.21 -12.42 -20.62
N THR A 308 6.51 -11.20 -21.04
CA THR A 308 5.78 -10.50 -22.11
C THR A 308 6.36 -10.82 -23.48
N TYR A 309 7.69 -10.76 -23.61
CA TYR A 309 8.38 -10.81 -24.89
C TYR A 309 9.31 -12.01 -25.05
N GLY A 310 9.58 -12.76 -23.97
CA GLY A 310 10.51 -13.89 -23.99
C GLY A 310 11.93 -13.50 -24.42
N ALA A 311 12.61 -14.44 -25.07
CA ALA A 311 13.99 -14.25 -25.53
C ALA A 311 14.14 -13.19 -26.63
N SER A 312 13.04 -12.70 -27.24
CA SER A 312 13.11 -11.64 -28.26
C SER A 312 13.63 -10.31 -27.70
N LYS A 313 13.53 -10.11 -26.38
CA LYS A 313 14.06 -8.94 -25.65
C LYS A 313 15.19 -9.30 -24.69
N LYS A 314 16.01 -10.32 -25.04
CA LYS A 314 17.12 -10.79 -24.19
C LYS A 314 18.11 -9.69 -23.79
N GLU A 315 18.41 -8.74 -24.68
CA GLU A 315 19.38 -7.68 -24.39
C GLU A 315 18.80 -6.66 -23.40
N ASP A 316 17.50 -6.36 -23.48
CA ASP A 316 16.81 -5.51 -22.50
C ASP A 316 16.81 -6.19 -21.12
N ILE A 317 16.55 -7.51 -21.07
CA ILE A 317 16.60 -8.31 -19.84
C ILE A 317 18.01 -8.28 -19.24
N ARG A 318 19.05 -8.53 -20.05
CA ARG A 318 20.45 -8.48 -19.60
C ARG A 318 20.81 -7.10 -19.08
N ALA A 319 20.45 -6.03 -19.79
CA ALA A 319 20.76 -4.67 -19.37
C ALA A 319 20.13 -4.32 -18.02
N VAL A 320 18.90 -4.76 -17.77
CA VAL A 320 18.20 -4.54 -16.48
C VAL A 320 18.85 -5.33 -15.35
N LEU A 321 19.30 -6.57 -15.61
CA LEU A 321 19.86 -7.48 -14.60
C LEU A 321 21.36 -7.28 -14.34
N ALA A 322 22.13 -6.75 -15.29
CA ALA A 322 23.59 -6.63 -15.21
C ALA A 322 24.11 -5.98 -13.91
N PRO A 323 23.47 -4.93 -13.34
CA PRO A 323 23.92 -4.35 -12.08
C PRO A 323 23.91 -5.31 -10.89
N LEU A 324 23.02 -6.33 -10.89
CA LEU A 324 22.83 -7.21 -9.72
C LEU A 324 24.09 -8.03 -9.36
N SER A 325 24.96 -8.29 -10.34
CA SER A 325 26.22 -9.00 -10.15
C SER A 325 27.39 -8.11 -9.74
N SER A 326 27.23 -6.78 -9.70
CA SER A 326 28.32 -5.86 -9.36
C SER A 326 28.65 -5.84 -7.87
N GLU A 327 29.81 -5.27 -7.53
CA GLU A 327 30.26 -5.07 -6.15
C GLU A 327 29.32 -4.12 -5.38
N GLU A 328 28.74 -3.13 -6.05
CA GLU A 328 27.75 -2.22 -5.43
C GLU A 328 26.54 -2.97 -4.86
N TYR A 329 26.21 -4.13 -5.43
CA TYR A 329 25.11 -4.98 -4.97
C TYR A 329 25.56 -6.07 -3.99
N ALA A 330 26.82 -6.11 -3.54
CA ALA A 330 27.37 -7.15 -2.65
C ALA A 330 26.46 -7.49 -1.46
N ASN A 331 25.91 -6.47 -0.80
CA ASN A 331 25.02 -6.61 0.36
C ASN A 331 23.56 -6.21 0.06
N ALA A 332 23.18 -6.14 -1.21
CA ALA A 332 21.85 -5.70 -1.60
C ALA A 332 20.76 -6.70 -1.18
N PRO A 333 19.57 -6.25 -0.72
CA PRO A 333 18.46 -7.11 -0.32
C PRO A 333 18.04 -8.14 -1.39
N VAL A 334 18.17 -7.78 -2.67
CA VAL A 334 17.88 -8.66 -3.81
C VAL A 334 18.71 -9.96 -3.78
N LYS A 335 19.95 -9.94 -3.30
CA LYS A 335 20.78 -11.16 -3.22
C LYS A 335 20.23 -12.14 -2.21
N LYS A 336 19.85 -11.66 -1.02
CA LYS A 336 19.20 -12.49 0.01
C LYS A 336 17.88 -13.05 -0.51
N PHE A 337 17.09 -12.23 -1.21
CA PHE A 337 15.86 -12.68 -1.85
C PHE A 337 16.12 -13.79 -2.87
N LEU A 338 17.06 -13.61 -3.81
CA LEU A 338 17.37 -14.60 -4.85
C LEU A 338 17.98 -15.89 -4.27
N MET A 339 18.79 -15.80 -3.20
CA MET A 339 19.30 -16.95 -2.48
C MET A 339 18.17 -17.77 -1.84
N ASN A 340 17.18 -17.10 -1.24
CA ASN A 340 16.05 -17.74 -0.59
C ASN A 340 14.95 -18.21 -1.58
N ALA A 341 14.95 -17.70 -2.81
CA ALA A 341 13.98 -18.07 -3.85
C ALA A 341 14.20 -19.47 -4.43
N ARG A 342 15.23 -20.21 -3.98
CA ARG A 342 15.56 -21.58 -4.39
C ARG A 342 14.59 -22.63 -3.80
N THR A 343 13.31 -22.47 -4.08
CA THR A 343 12.24 -23.40 -3.71
C THR A 343 11.39 -23.71 -4.95
N PRO A 344 10.66 -24.84 -5.00
CA PRO A 344 9.83 -25.16 -6.17
C PRO A 344 8.79 -24.08 -6.53
N PHE A 345 8.29 -23.34 -5.54
CA PHE A 345 7.28 -22.30 -5.75
C PHE A 345 7.89 -20.96 -6.20
N TYR A 346 8.99 -20.52 -5.57
CA TYR A 346 9.60 -19.23 -5.87
C TYR A 346 10.67 -19.30 -6.98
N GLY A 347 11.17 -20.50 -7.29
CA GLY A 347 12.31 -20.70 -8.17
C GLY A 347 11.98 -20.63 -9.66
N VAL A 348 10.69 -20.75 -10.03
CA VAL A 348 10.25 -20.72 -11.45
C VAL A 348 10.63 -19.42 -12.16
N PHE A 349 10.63 -18.29 -11.45
CA PHE A 349 10.91 -16.98 -12.08
C PHE A 349 12.41 -16.68 -12.21
N PRO A 350 13.26 -16.92 -11.18
CA PRO A 350 14.70 -16.86 -11.37
C PRO A 350 15.20 -17.82 -12.46
N THR A 351 14.65 -19.04 -12.55
CA THR A 351 15.07 -20.02 -13.59
C THR A 351 14.66 -19.60 -14.99
N LEU A 352 13.48 -19.00 -15.16
CA LEU A 352 13.06 -18.38 -16.43
C LEU A 352 14.08 -17.35 -16.92
N LEU A 353 14.51 -16.44 -16.03
CA LEU A 353 15.49 -15.41 -16.37
C LEU A 353 16.87 -16.00 -16.66
N ALA A 354 17.30 -16.99 -15.87
CA ALA A 354 18.56 -17.70 -16.09
C ALA A 354 18.60 -18.46 -17.42
N GLY A 355 17.45 -18.93 -17.91
CA GLY A 355 17.33 -19.54 -19.24
C GLY A 355 17.48 -18.54 -20.40
N ILE A 356 17.27 -17.24 -20.15
CA ILE A 356 17.39 -16.17 -21.15
C ILE A 356 18.77 -15.49 -21.08
N ASP A 357 19.29 -15.26 -19.87
CA ASP A 357 20.57 -14.58 -19.64
C ASP A 357 21.58 -15.48 -18.90
N PRO A 358 22.58 -16.04 -19.63
CA PRO A 358 23.61 -16.91 -19.04
C PRO A 358 24.46 -16.26 -17.95
N ASP A 359 24.64 -14.93 -17.97
CA ASP A 359 25.43 -14.25 -16.95
C ASP A 359 24.63 -14.09 -15.65
N PHE A 360 23.32 -13.85 -15.75
CA PHE A 360 22.42 -13.96 -14.60
C PHE A 360 22.39 -15.39 -14.03
N LYS A 361 22.40 -16.43 -14.88
CA LYS A 361 22.54 -17.83 -14.42
C LYS A 361 23.83 -18.03 -13.61
N LYS A 362 24.98 -17.59 -14.11
CA LYS A 362 26.27 -17.66 -13.39
C LYS A 362 26.20 -16.92 -12.06
N PHE A 363 25.58 -15.74 -12.05
CA PHE A 363 25.36 -14.97 -10.84
C PHE A 363 24.51 -15.72 -9.82
N LEU A 364 23.40 -16.35 -10.22
CA LEU A 364 22.62 -17.19 -9.30
C LEU A 364 23.45 -18.35 -8.72
N MET A 365 24.34 -18.95 -9.52
CA MET A 365 25.23 -20.01 -9.03
C MET A 365 26.19 -19.51 -7.93
N THR A 366 26.62 -18.24 -7.97
CA THR A 366 27.42 -17.66 -6.86
C THR A 366 26.61 -17.47 -5.58
N LEU A 367 25.28 -17.42 -5.68
CA LEU A 367 24.34 -17.37 -4.55
C LEU A 367 23.93 -18.77 -4.06
N GLY A 368 24.57 -19.84 -4.55
CA GLY A 368 24.30 -21.22 -4.12
C GLY A 368 23.25 -21.97 -4.93
N TRP A 369 22.84 -21.45 -6.10
CA TRP A 369 22.09 -22.23 -7.09
C TRP A 369 23.00 -23.25 -7.79
N THR A 370 22.40 -24.32 -8.31
CA THR A 370 23.08 -25.47 -8.93
C THR A 370 22.48 -25.78 -10.30
N GLU A 371 23.20 -26.52 -11.14
CA GLU A 371 22.71 -26.92 -12.47
C GLU A 371 21.35 -27.66 -12.43
N SER A 372 21.11 -28.47 -11.39
CA SER A 372 19.83 -29.16 -11.21
C SER A 372 18.66 -28.21 -10.98
N ASP A 373 18.90 -27.01 -10.42
CA ASP A 373 17.83 -26.02 -10.21
C ASP A 373 17.33 -25.42 -11.55
N PHE A 374 18.08 -25.58 -12.65
CA PHE A 374 17.74 -25.04 -13.98
C PHE A 374 17.27 -26.10 -14.98
N SER A 375 17.19 -27.37 -14.57
CA SER A 375 16.94 -28.52 -15.45
C SER A 375 15.45 -28.88 -15.62
N SER A 376 14.55 -27.95 -15.28
CA SER A 376 13.10 -28.15 -15.22
C SER A 376 12.36 -27.89 -16.53
#